data_AF-A0AAW1QRH3-F1
#
_entry.id   AF-A0AAW1QRH3-F1
#
_cell.length_a   1.000
_cell.length_b   1.000
_cell.length_c   1.000
_cell.angle_alpha   90.00
_cell.angle_beta   90.00
_cell.angle_gamma   90.00
#
_symmetry.space_group_name_H-M   'P 1'
#
loop_
_entity.id
_entity.type
_entity.pdbx_description
1 polymer ?
#
loop_
_entity_poly.entity_id
_entity_poly.type
_entity_poly.pdbx_seq_one_letter_code
_entity_poly.pdbx_strand_id
1 'polypeptide(L)'
;MFAWHKQAKFTFKDKQQVDYIREATAKNVWYYRDRMSTPRGPCSLPVLRECWVHGIIDEHTLVWGQGLADWLPVRNVRTLVPQIRTLEVQVGTWIKKTFGLKPAVATARKQRAEQRPVQSTKQVDGMY
;
A
#
# COMPACT_ATOMS: atom_id res chain seq x y z
N MET A 1 -22.86 -17.50 25.89
CA MET A 1 -23.54 -17.83 24.61
C MET A 1 -22.57 -17.62 23.47
N PHE A 2 -22.10 -18.68 22.82
CA PHE A 2 -21.25 -18.59 21.63
C PHE A 2 -22.14 -18.50 20.38
N ALA A 3 -22.15 -17.35 19.71
CA ALA A 3 -22.86 -17.19 18.45
C ALA A 3 -22.03 -17.82 17.31
N TRP A 4 -22.51 -18.94 16.78
CA TRP A 4 -21.93 -19.59 15.61
C TRP A 4 -22.25 -18.75 14.36
N HIS A 5 -21.23 -18.22 13.69
CA HIS A 5 -21.41 -17.58 12.38
C HIS A 5 -21.87 -18.63 11.35
N LYS A 6 -23.12 -18.54 10.90
CA LYS A 6 -23.59 -19.28 9.71
C LYS A 6 -22.80 -18.81 8.50
N GLN A 7 -22.06 -19.72 7.87
CA GLN A 7 -21.44 -19.48 6.58
C GLN A 7 -22.55 -19.29 5.54
N ALA A 8 -22.58 -18.12 4.89
CA ALA A 8 -23.47 -17.88 3.77
C ALA A 8 -23.14 -18.86 2.64
N LYS A 9 -24.13 -19.62 2.17
CA LYS A 9 -23.96 -20.54 1.05
C LYS A 9 -23.99 -19.72 -0.24
N PHE A 10 -22.82 -19.44 -0.81
CA PHE A 10 -22.72 -18.83 -2.14
C PHE A 10 -23.34 -19.76 -3.18
N THR A 11 -24.27 -19.23 -3.98
CA THR A 11 -24.80 -19.98 -5.12
C THR A 11 -23.76 -20.08 -6.23
N PHE A 12 -23.94 -21.01 -7.16
CA PHE A 12 -23.04 -21.17 -8.30
C PHE A 12 -22.90 -19.88 -9.12
N LYS A 13 -24.02 -19.16 -9.34
CA LYS A 13 -24.04 -17.89 -10.07
C LYS A 13 -23.22 -16.81 -9.38
N ASP A 14 -23.31 -16.71 -8.05
CA ASP A 14 -22.54 -15.73 -7.28
C ASP A 14 -21.03 -15.96 -7.44
N LYS A 15 -20.59 -17.23 -7.44
CA LYS A 15 -19.19 -17.59 -7.67
C LYS A 15 -18.73 -17.17 -9.07
N GLN A 16 -19.51 -17.50 -10.10
CA GLN A 16 -19.20 -17.11 -11.47
C GLN A 16 -19.08 -15.59 -11.63
N GLN A 17 -19.96 -14.82 -10.98
CA GLN A 17 -19.91 -13.37 -11.01
C GLN A 17 -18.64 -12.81 -10.33
N VAL A 18 -18.26 -13.36 -9.17
CA VAL A 18 -17.04 -12.97 -8.47
C VAL A 18 -15.80 -13.30 -9.30
N ASP A 19 -15.76 -14.48 -9.92
CA ASP A 19 -14.65 -14.92 -10.77
C ASP A 19 -14.52 -14.01 -12.01
N TYR A 20 -15.64 -13.66 -12.64
CA TYR A 20 -15.67 -12.70 -13.74
C TYR A 20 -15.10 -11.33 -13.34
N ILE A 21 -15.55 -10.76 -12.22
CA ILE A 21 -15.07 -9.46 -11.74
C ILE A 21 -13.58 -9.54 -11.40
N ARG A 22 -13.14 -10.65 -10.80
CA ARG A 22 -11.74 -10.88 -10.45
C ARG A 22 -10.86 -10.92 -11.69
N GLU A 23 -11.27 -11.67 -12.71
CA GLU A 23 -10.57 -11.72 -14.00
C GLU A 23 -10.56 -10.37 -14.71
N ALA A 24 -11.69 -9.66 -14.74
CA ALA A 24 -11.78 -8.33 -15.32
C ALA A 24 -10.81 -7.36 -14.62
N THR A 25 -10.74 -7.40 -13.29
CA THR A 25 -9.78 -6.60 -12.49
C THR A 25 -8.34 -6.96 -12.82
N ALA A 26 -8.03 -8.26 -12.99
CA ALA A 26 -6.68 -8.75 -13.28
C ALA A 26 -6.19 -8.38 -14.68
N LYS A 27 -7.10 -8.44 -15.66
CA LYS A 27 -6.84 -8.12 -17.08
C LYS A 27 -7.00 -6.62 -17.39
N ASN A 28 -7.40 -5.80 -16.41
CA ASN A 28 -7.60 -4.38 -16.59
C ASN A 28 -6.26 -3.63 -16.77
N VAL A 29 -6.34 -2.47 -17.44
CA VAL A 29 -5.27 -1.49 -17.48
C VAL A 29 -5.48 -0.50 -16.35
N TRP A 30 -4.44 -0.34 -15.52
CA TRP A 30 -4.47 0.51 -14.34
C TRP A 30 -3.58 1.73 -14.51
N TYR A 31 -3.94 2.77 -13.79
CA TYR A 31 -3.17 3.99 -13.60
C TYR A 31 -3.17 4.30 -12.10
N TYR A 32 -2.10 4.90 -11.61
CA TYR A 32 -2.01 5.34 -10.22
C TYR A 32 -1.46 6.76 -10.15
N ARG A 33 -1.79 7.50 -9.09
CA ARG A 33 -1.15 8.79 -8.80
C ARG A 33 -0.06 8.59 -7.78
N ASP A 34 1.14 9.04 -8.13
CA ASP A 34 2.28 9.03 -7.22
C ASP A 34 2.11 10.08 -6.10
N ARG A 35 3.03 10.13 -5.13
CA ARG A 35 3.09 11.12 -4.04
C ARG A 35 3.04 12.57 -4.54
N MET A 36 3.50 12.81 -5.76
CA MET A 36 3.46 14.12 -6.44
C MET A 36 2.12 14.39 -7.15
N SER A 37 1.10 13.56 -6.94
CA SER A 37 -0.22 13.62 -7.59
C SER A 37 -0.19 13.49 -9.11
N THR A 38 0.93 13.10 -9.69
CA THR A 38 1.07 12.87 -11.14
C THR A 38 0.53 11.49 -11.51
N PRO A 39 -0.37 11.39 -12.51
CA PRO A 39 -0.84 10.11 -13.00
C PRO A 39 0.30 9.36 -13.72
N ARG A 40 0.46 8.08 -13.39
CA ARG A 40 1.42 7.14 -13.96
C ARG A 40 0.68 5.95 -14.56
N GLY A 41 1.17 5.44 -15.68
CA GLY A 41 0.61 4.30 -16.40
C GLY A 41 0.73 4.48 -17.91
N PRO A 42 0.14 3.57 -18.71
CA PRO A 42 -0.63 2.40 -18.30
C PRO A 42 0.22 1.34 -17.59
N CYS A 43 -0.37 0.63 -16.62
CA CYS A 43 0.30 -0.47 -15.94
C CYS A 43 -0.63 -1.68 -15.76
N SER A 44 -0.04 -2.86 -15.72
CA SER A 44 -0.74 -4.13 -15.46
C SER A 44 -0.76 -4.44 -13.97
N LEU A 45 -1.59 -5.40 -13.56
CA LEU A 45 -1.66 -5.84 -12.15
C LEU A 45 -0.30 -6.28 -11.57
N PRO A 46 0.57 -7.03 -12.29
CA PRO A 46 1.93 -7.33 -11.81
C PRO A 46 2.77 -6.08 -11.52
N VAL A 47 2.69 -5.05 -12.36
CA VAL A 47 3.41 -3.79 -12.13
C VAL A 47 2.90 -3.09 -10.87
N LEU A 48 1.58 -3.09 -10.63
CA LEU A 48 1.03 -2.59 -9.37
C LEU A 48 1.54 -3.37 -8.15
N ARG A 49 1.72 -4.69 -8.24
CA ARG A 49 2.32 -5.51 -7.18
C ARG A 49 3.75 -5.08 -6.88
N GLU A 50 4.56 -4.86 -7.91
CA GLU A 50 5.92 -4.36 -7.76
C GLU A 50 5.92 -2.96 -7.13
N CYS A 51 5.10 -2.04 -7.64
CA CYS A 51 4.94 -0.70 -7.05
C CYS A 51 4.58 -0.76 -5.55
N TRP A 52 3.75 -1.74 -5.16
CA TRP A 52 3.39 -1.98 -3.76
C TRP A 52 4.59 -2.46 -2.92
N VAL A 53 5.33 -3.46 -3.40
CA VAL A 53 6.58 -3.94 -2.74
C VAL A 53 7.57 -2.80 -2.60
N HIS A 54 7.63 -1.91 -3.60
CA HIS A 54 8.51 -0.76 -3.60
C HIS A 54 8.03 0.40 -2.71
N GLY A 55 6.79 0.37 -2.22
CA GLY A 55 6.20 1.44 -1.40
C GLY A 55 5.84 2.68 -2.21
N ILE A 56 5.78 2.58 -3.53
CA ILE A 56 5.33 3.66 -4.43
C ILE A 56 3.82 3.87 -4.23
N ILE A 57 3.08 2.76 -4.14
CA ILE A 57 1.65 2.76 -3.88
C ILE A 57 1.34 2.15 -2.51
N ASP A 58 0.26 2.63 -1.90
CA ASP A 58 -0.30 2.18 -0.62
C ASP A 58 -1.84 2.13 -0.67
N GLU A 59 -2.49 1.83 0.46
CA GLU A 59 -3.96 1.74 0.55
C GLU A 59 -4.68 3.06 0.27
N HIS A 60 -3.99 4.19 0.43
CA HIS A 60 -4.54 5.54 0.24
C HIS A 60 -4.24 6.11 -1.14
N THR A 61 -3.33 5.47 -1.87
CA THR A 61 -2.96 5.88 -3.22
C THR A 61 -4.17 5.85 -4.13
N LEU A 62 -4.34 6.90 -4.93
CA LEU A 62 -5.43 6.97 -5.89
C LEU A 62 -5.08 6.14 -7.13
N VAL A 63 -6.01 5.27 -7.50
CA VAL A 63 -5.93 4.42 -8.69
C VAL A 63 -7.14 4.65 -9.57
N TRP A 64 -6.94 4.49 -10.87
CA TRP A 64 -7.97 4.50 -11.88
C TRP A 64 -7.75 3.32 -12.82
N GLY A 65 -8.84 2.79 -13.36
CA GLY A 65 -8.82 1.67 -14.29
C GLY A 65 -10.11 1.67 -15.09
N GLN A 66 -10.14 0.89 -16.17
CA GLN A 66 -11.30 0.84 -17.05
C GLN A 66 -12.55 0.39 -16.28
N GLY A 67 -13.64 1.15 -16.39
CA GLY A 67 -14.90 0.89 -15.66
C GLY A 67 -15.02 1.58 -14.31
N LEU A 68 -13.99 2.28 -13.83
CA LEU A 68 -14.12 3.18 -12.68
C LEU A 68 -14.57 4.58 -13.13
N ALA A 69 -15.52 5.15 -12.40
CA ALA A 69 -16.05 6.49 -12.69
C ALA A 69 -15.00 7.59 -12.46
N ASP A 70 -14.16 7.45 -11.43
CA ASP A 70 -13.12 8.43 -11.06
C ASP A 70 -11.95 7.72 -10.35
N TRP A 71 -10.90 8.49 -10.03
CA TRP A 71 -9.78 8.09 -9.20
C TRP A 71 -10.26 7.71 -7.80
N LEU A 72 -10.05 6.46 -7.42
CA LEU A 72 -10.44 5.95 -6.10
C LEU A 72 -9.20 5.51 -5.32
N PRO A 73 -9.19 5.68 -3.99
CA PRO A 73 -8.17 5.06 -3.14
C PRO A 73 -8.14 3.54 -3.36
N VAL A 74 -6.96 2.93 -3.39
CA VAL A 74 -6.79 1.47 -3.60
C VAL A 74 -7.70 0.66 -2.66
N ARG A 75 -7.80 1.06 -1.38
CA ARG A 75 -8.67 0.39 -0.39
C ARG A 75 -10.16 0.35 -0.77
N ASN A 76 -10.63 1.28 -1.60
CA ASN A 76 -12.04 1.34 -2.02
C ASN A 76 -12.32 0.34 -3.16
N VAL A 77 -11.29 -0.10 -3.88
CA VAL A 77 -11.42 -1.11 -4.95
C VAL A 77 -11.27 -2.51 -4.34
N ARG A 78 -12.39 -3.06 -3.86
CA ARG A 78 -12.43 -4.32 -3.07
C ARG A 78 -11.78 -5.52 -3.75
N THR A 79 -11.88 -5.61 -5.07
CA THR A 79 -11.31 -6.73 -5.84
C THR A 79 -9.83 -6.58 -6.11
N LEU A 80 -9.28 -5.36 -6.02
CA LEU A 80 -7.90 -5.05 -6.37
C LEU A 80 -6.93 -5.32 -5.21
N VAL A 81 -7.27 -4.87 -4.00
CA VAL A 81 -6.46 -5.07 -2.78
C VAL A 81 -6.00 -6.52 -2.58
N PRO A 82 -6.89 -7.54 -2.57
CA PRO A 82 -6.48 -8.93 -2.38
C PRO A 82 -5.64 -9.46 -3.55
N GLN A 83 -5.77 -8.89 -4.74
CA GLN A 83 -5.00 -9.27 -5.92
C GLN A 83 -3.62 -8.64 -5.97
N ILE A 84 -3.42 -7.48 -5.33
CA ILE A 84 -2.11 -6.85 -5.14
C ILE A 84 -1.38 -7.50 -3.95
N ARG A 85 -2.05 -7.70 -2.82
CA ARG A 85 -1.46 -8.20 -1.57
C ARG A 85 -1.29 -9.73 -1.54
N THR A 86 -0.70 -10.31 -2.58
CA THR A 86 -0.34 -11.74 -2.60
C THR A 86 0.73 -12.05 -1.55
N LEU A 87 0.86 -13.32 -1.15
CA LEU A 87 1.87 -13.75 -0.17
C LEU A 87 3.28 -13.32 -0.57
N GLU A 88 3.63 -13.47 -1.84
CA GLU A 88 4.91 -13.04 -2.41
C GLU A 88 5.17 -11.54 -2.20
N VAL A 89 4.16 -10.70 -2.44
CA VAL A 89 4.25 -9.25 -2.25
C VAL A 89 4.41 -8.91 -0.77
N GLN A 90 3.69 -9.60 0.12
CA GLN A 90 3.81 -9.36 1.56
C GLN A 90 5.20 -9.76 2.07
N VAL A 91 5.72 -10.90 1.65
CA VAL A 91 7.08 -11.37 1.98
C VAL A 91 8.12 -10.41 1.41
N GLY A 92 8.03 -10.04 0.13
CA GLY A 92 8.94 -9.10 -0.51
C GLY A 92 8.95 -7.73 0.19
N THR A 93 7.78 -7.21 0.56
CA THR A 93 7.65 -5.97 1.33
C THR A 93 8.32 -6.11 2.70
N TRP A 94 8.12 -7.23 3.39
CA TRP A 94 8.72 -7.49 4.70
C TRP A 94 10.25 -7.59 4.63
N ILE A 95 10.78 -8.32 3.64
CA ILE A 95 12.24 -8.44 3.39
C ILE A 95 12.81 -7.06 3.12
N LYS A 96 12.23 -6.29 2.20
CA LYS A 96 12.73 -4.95 1.82
C LYS A 96 12.73 -4.00 3.02
N LYS A 97 11.66 -4.00 3.82
CA LYS A 97 11.58 -3.21 5.06
C LYS A 97 12.64 -3.64 6.07
N THR A 98 12.88 -4.94 6.20
CA THR A 98 13.77 -5.48 7.24
C THR A 98 15.24 -5.31 6.89
N PHE A 99 15.64 -5.61 5.66
CA PHE A 99 17.04 -5.61 5.25
C PHE A 99 17.49 -4.31 4.58
N GLY A 100 16.62 -3.62 3.85
CA GLY A 100 16.99 -2.36 3.16
C GLY A 100 16.76 -1.12 4.02
N LEU A 101 15.60 -1.03 4.67
CA LEU A 101 15.18 0.23 5.30
C LEU A 101 15.78 0.43 6.70
N LYS A 102 15.76 -0.60 7.55
CA LYS A 102 16.25 -0.52 8.94
C LYS A 102 17.71 -0.05 9.07
N PRO A 103 18.69 -0.58 8.30
CA PRO A 103 20.07 -0.10 8.42
C PRO A 103 20.21 1.35 7.93
N ALA A 104 19.56 1.72 6.82
CA ALA A 104 19.60 3.08 6.29
C ALA A 104 19.04 4.10 7.30
N VAL A 105 17.90 3.79 7.92
CA VAL A 105 17.29 4.64 8.95
C VAL A 105 18.15 4.72 10.21
N ALA A 106 18.78 3.62 10.63
CA ALA A 106 19.67 3.61 11.78
C ALA A 106 20.90 4.50 11.55
N THR A 107 21.50 4.44 10.36
CA THR A 107 22.62 5.31 9.97
C THR A 107 22.19 6.79 9.93
N ALA A 108 21.06 7.09 9.30
CA ALA A 108 20.53 8.47 9.26
C ALA A 108 20.24 9.02 10.66
N ARG A 109 19.74 8.18 11.58
CA ARG A 109 19.52 8.55 12.99
C ARG A 109 20.82 8.86 13.71
N LYS A 110 21.88 8.06 13.50
CA LYS A 110 23.21 8.33 14.08
C LYS A 110 23.79 9.65 13.57
N GLN A 111 23.78 9.85 12.25
CA GLN A 111 24.25 11.12 11.65
C GLN A 111 23.49 12.33 12.20
N ARG A 112 22.17 12.23 12.35
CA ARG A 112 21.37 13.32 12.93
C ARG A 112 21.65 13.54 14.43
N ALA A 113 22.02 12.50 15.17
CA ALA A 113 22.42 12.62 16.57
C ALA A 113 23.80 13.30 16.70
N GLU A 114 24.74 12.99 15.79
CA GLU A 114 26.06 13.61 15.71
C GLU A 114 26.00 15.07 15.24
N GLN A 115 25.14 15.36 14.27
CA GLN A 115 24.88 16.72 13.78
C GLN A 115 23.95 17.52 14.69
N ARG A 116 23.42 16.91 15.76
CA ARG A 116 22.58 17.63 16.72
C ARG A 116 23.52 18.55 17.50
N PRO A 117 23.48 19.89 17.30
CA PRO A 117 24.21 20.76 18.21
C PRO A 117 23.66 20.48 19.60
N VAL A 118 24.56 20.30 20.58
CA VAL A 118 24.19 20.36 21.99
C VAL A 118 23.73 21.79 22.22
N GLN A 119 22.44 22.06 22.01
CA GLN A 119 21.81 23.25 22.55
C GLN A 119 21.87 23.08 24.06
N SER A 120 22.97 23.56 24.64
CA SER A 120 23.06 23.89 26.05
C SER A 120 21.84 24.75 26.35
N THR A 121 20.93 24.20 27.15
CA THR A 121 19.68 24.78 27.62
C THR A 121 19.96 26.00 28.52
N LYS A 122 20.65 27.02 28.01
CA LYS A 122 20.71 28.34 28.66
C LYS A 122 19.40 29.12 28.51
N GLN A 123 18.52 28.70 27.58
CA GLN A 123 17.22 29.35 27.34
C GLN A 123 16.14 29.06 28.40
N VAL A 124 16.34 28.06 29.28
CA VAL A 124 15.38 27.72 30.36
C VAL A 124 15.80 28.26 31.72
N ASP A 125 17.06 28.71 31.87
CA ASP A 125 17.66 29.14 33.14
C ASP A 125 17.48 30.65 33.42
N GLY A 126 16.87 31.38 32.48
CA GLY A 126 16.57 32.81 32.60
C GLY A 126 15.07 33.13 32.77
N MET A 127 14.24 32.14 33.11
CA MET A 127 12.79 32.29 33.27
C MET A 127 12.29 32.21 34.72
N TYR A 128 13.19 32.27 35.71
CA TYR A 128 12.85 32.45 37.13
C TYR A 128 13.64 33.61 37.73
#